data_AF-A0A662VYQ8-F1
#
_entry.id   AF-A0A662VYQ8-F1
#
_cell.length_a   1.000
_cell.length_b   1.000
_cell.length_c   1.000
_cell.angle_alpha   90.00
_cell.angle_beta   90.00
_cell.angle_gamma   90.00
#
_symmetry.space_group_name_H-M   'P 1'
#
loop_
_entity.id
_entity.type
_entity.pdbx_description
1 polymer ?
#
loop_
_entity_poly.entity_id
_entity_poly.type
_entity_poly.pdbx_seq_one_letter_code
_entity_poly.pdbx_strand_id
1 'polypeptide(L)' 'MVAESKEKKIEAMYNEKNRRIAKQTALKAAVNVVSMSEPCKFDHPEQLMRRMLVVADEFYKWLEGSK' A
#
# COMPACT_ATOMS: atom_id res chain seq x y z
N MET A 1 2.33 -16.55 32.32
CA MET A 1 1.08 -15.83 31.99
C MET A 1 1.26 -14.32 31.78
N VAL A 2 2.03 -13.57 32.60
CA VAL A 2 2.17 -12.10 32.43
C VAL A 2 3.04 -11.70 31.22
N ALA A 3 4.09 -12.46 30.91
CA ALA A 3 5.02 -12.18 29.81
C ALA A 3 4.37 -12.31 28.41
N GLU A 4 3.60 -13.37 28.16
CA GLU A 4 2.88 -13.58 26.89
C GLU A 4 1.89 -12.44 26.57
N SER A 5 1.30 -11.80 27.59
CA SER A 5 0.39 -10.67 27.36
C SER A 5 1.13 -9.40 26.90
N LYS A 6 2.39 -9.23 27.31
CA LYS A 6 3.22 -8.09 26.87
C LYS A 6 3.71 -8.29 25.45
N GLU A 7 4.15 -9.50 25.09
CA GLU A 7 4.57 -9.84 23.73
C GLU A 7 3.43 -9.69 22.73
N LYS A 8 2.23 -10.18 23.04
CA LYS A 8 1.03 -9.97 22.20
C LYS A 8 0.68 -8.50 22.01
N LYS A 9 0.87 -7.65 23.03
CA LYS A 9 0.66 -6.19 22.90
C LYS A 9 1.71 -5.54 22.00
N ILE A 10 2.96 -5.97 22.08
CA ILE A 10 4.04 -5.47 21.22
C ILE A 10 3.79 -5.88 19.77
N GLU A 11 3.39 -7.13 19.53
CA GLU A 11 3.04 -7.63 18.20
C GLU A 11 1.82 -6.89 17.61
N ALA A 12 0.78 -6.65 18.41
CA ALA A 12 -0.37 -5.86 17.98
C ALA A 12 0.01 -4.41 17.60
N MET A 13 0.88 -3.76 18.39
CA MET A 13 1.40 -2.43 18.06
C MET A 13 2.25 -2.42 16.79
N TYR A 14 3.08 -3.46 16.59
CA TYR A 14 3.90 -3.61 15.38
C TYR A 14 3.03 -3.79 14.13
N ASN A 15 2.01 -4.65 14.21
CA ASN A 15 1.07 -4.86 13.11
C ASN A 15 0.27 -3.60 12.78
N GLU A 16 -0.20 -2.87 13.79
CA GLU A 16 -0.90 -1.60 13.61
C GLU A 16 0.01 -0.54 12.96
N LYS A 17 1.28 -0.44 13.39
CA LYS A 17 2.26 0.45 12.77
C LYS A 17 2.47 0.11 11.30
N ASN A 18 2.70 -1.17 10.97
CA ASN A 18 2.89 -1.60 9.59
C ASN A 18 1.66 -1.34 8.73
N ARG A 19 0.46 -1.54 9.29
CA ARG A 19 -0.80 -1.24 8.60
C ARG A 19 -0.92 0.25 8.25
N ARG A 20 -0.52 1.15 9.15
CA ARG A 20 -0.49 2.60 8.90
C ARG A 20 0.50 2.97 7.81
N ILE A 21 1.70 2.39 7.84
CA ILE A 21 2.73 2.61 6.82
C ILE A 21 2.23 2.15 5.46
N ALA A 22 1.71 0.93 5.35
CA ALA A 22 1.18 0.40 4.09
C ALA A 22 0.05 1.27 3.53
N LYS A 23 -0.87 1.75 4.39
CA LYS A 23 -1.94 2.67 3.98
C LYS A 23 -1.38 3.99 3.43
N GLN A 24 -0.35 4.56 4.05
CA GLN A 24 0.29 5.78 3.55
C GLN A 24 1.01 5.57 2.23
N THR A 25 1.71 4.44 2.07
CA THR A 25 2.39 4.08 0.82
C THR A 25 1.40 3.91 -0.33
N ALA A 26 0.32 3.15 -0.11
CA ALA A 26 -0.74 2.97 -1.10
C ALA A 26 -1.40 4.30 -1.50
N LEU A 27 -1.69 5.17 -0.52
CA LEU A 27 -2.26 6.49 -0.79
C LEU A 27 -1.31 7.36 -1.61
N LYS A 28 0.00 7.35 -1.29
CA LYS A 28 1.01 8.11 -2.03
C LYS A 28 1.13 7.61 -3.47
N ALA A 29 1.11 6.30 -3.68
CA ALA A 29 1.14 5.70 -5.01
C ALA A 29 -0.11 6.08 -5.83
N ALA A 30 -1.30 6.03 -5.22
CA ALA A 30 -2.54 6.45 -5.85
C ALA A 30 -2.53 7.93 -6.24
N VAL A 31 -2.11 8.82 -5.33
CA VAL A 31 -2.00 10.27 -5.61
C VAL A 31 -1.04 10.54 -6.76
N ASN A 32 0.11 9.85 -6.81
CA ASN A 32 1.06 9.99 -7.92
C ASN A 32 0.45 9.59 -9.27
N VAL A 33 -0.32 8.51 -9.32
CA VAL A 33 -0.99 8.05 -10.55
C VAL A 33 -2.07 9.03 -11.00
N VAL A 34 -2.91 9.50 -10.08
CA VAL A 34 -3.98 10.46 -10.40
C VAL A 34 -3.41 11.81 -10.85
N SER A 35 -2.33 12.26 -10.19
CA SER A 35 -1.65 13.53 -10.46
C SER A 35 -0.78 13.52 -11.72
N MET A 36 -0.67 12.41 -12.44
CA MET A 36 0.01 12.40 -13.75
C MET A 36 -0.72 13.33 -14.70
N SER A 37 0.03 14.24 -15.34
CA SER A 37 -0.51 15.18 -16.32
C SER A 37 -1.13 14.43 -17.51
N GLU A 38 -2.26 14.94 -18.01
CA GLU A 38 -3.01 14.31 -19.13
C GLU A 38 -2.16 14.00 -20.37
N PRO A 39 -1.24 14.87 -20.83
CA PRO A 39 -0.38 14.54 -21.98
C PRO A 39 0.44 13.26 -21.77
N CYS A 40 0.94 13.05 -20.55
CA CYS A 40 1.73 11.89 -20.17
C CYS A 40 0.89 10.60 -20.12
N LYS A 41 -0.43 10.71 -19.93
CA LYS A 41 -1.38 9.58 -19.99
C LYS A 41 -1.66 9.13 -21.42
N PHE A 42 -1.62 10.05 -22.38
CA PHE A 42 -1.90 9.78 -23.80
C PHE A 42 -0.65 9.41 -24.60
N ASP A 43 0.52 9.94 -24.27
CA ASP A 43 1.77 9.61 -24.98
C ASP A 43 2.23 8.16 -24.71
N HIS A 44 2.00 7.65 -23.49
CA HIS A 44 2.44 6.30 -23.08
C HIS A 44 1.38 5.55 -22.25
N PRO A 45 0.23 5.19 -22.85
CA PRO A 45 -0.88 4.55 -22.16
C PRO A 45 -0.50 3.19 -21.54
N GLU A 46 0.42 2.45 -22.17
CA GLU A 46 0.92 1.18 -21.62
C GLU A 46 1.72 1.35 -20.33
N GLN A 47 2.51 2.43 -20.20
CA GLN A 47 3.24 2.71 -18.97
C GLN A 47 2.29 3.10 -17.83
N LEU A 48 1.25 3.87 -18.13
CA LEU A 48 0.21 4.21 -17.17
C LEU A 48 -0.52 2.95 -16.69
N MET A 49 -0.91 2.08 -17.61
CA MET A 49 -1.62 0.84 -17.29
C MET A 49 -0.77 -0.11 -16.45
N ARG A 50 0.53 -0.25 -16.75
CA ARG A 50 1.47 -1.02 -15.91
C ARG A 50 1.56 -0.45 -14.49
N ARG A 51 1.66 0.88 -14.34
CA ARG A 51 1.70 1.52 -13.01
C ARG A 51 0.39 1.32 -12.24
N MET A 52 -0.76 1.42 -12.91
CA MET A 52 -2.06 1.14 -12.31
C MET A 52 -2.19 -0.30 -11.82
N LEU A 53 -1.71 -1.28 -12.60
CA LEU A 53 -1.71 -2.68 -12.19
C LEU A 53 -0.82 -2.94 -10.97
N VAL A 54 0.35 -2.29 -10.87
CA VAL A 54 1.22 -2.38 -9.68
C VAL A 54 0.52 -1.83 -8.44
N VAL A 55 -0.12 -0.67 -8.56
CA VAL A 55 -0.87 -0.08 -7.43
C VAL A 55 -2.06 -0.97 -7.02
N ALA A 56 -2.77 -1.54 -8.00
CA ALA A 56 -3.87 -2.47 -7.73
C ALA A 56 -3.36 -3.74 -7.03
N ASP A 57 -2.25 -4.32 -7.49
CA ASP A 57 -1.64 -5.52 -6.88
C ASP A 57 -1.17 -5.25 -5.44
N GLU A 58 -0.51 -4.11 -5.18
CA GLU A 58 -0.13 -3.71 -3.82
C GLU A 58 -1.36 -3.53 -2.91
N PHE A 59 -2.44 -2.95 -3.44
CA PHE A 59 -3.68 -2.77 -2.70
C PHE A 59 -4.37 -4.11 -2.39
N TYR A 60 -4.39 -5.04 -3.35
CA TYR A 60 -4.93 -6.39 -3.15
C TYR A 60 -4.12 -7.17 -2.13
N LYS A 61 -2.79 -7.17 -2.20
CA LYS A 61 -1.92 -7.81 -1.20
C LYS A 61 -2.15 -7.24 0.20
N TRP A 62 -2.33 -5.91 0.29
CA TRP A 62 -2.69 -5.27 1.55
C TRP A 62 -4.05 -5.72 2.10
N LEU A 63 -5.06 -5.91 1.24
CA LEU A 63 -6.38 -6.40 1.64
C LEU A 63 -6.36 -7.86 2.09
N GLU A 64 -5.62 -8.71 1.40
CA GLU A 64 -5.52 -10.15 1.72
C GLU A 64 -4.65 -10.43 2.95
N GLY A 65 -3.93 -9.42 3.48
CA GLY A 65 -2.99 -9.61 4.58
C GLY A 65 -1.74 -10.42 4.19
N SER A 66 -1.55 -10.62 2.88
CA SER A 66 -0.41 -11.30 2.29
C SER A 66 0.81 -10.38 2.38
N LYS A 67 1.75 -10.71 3.28
CA LYS A 67 3.03 -10.03 3.46
C LYS A 67 3.93 -10.16 2.22
#